data_AF-A0ABD5MUR2-F1
#
_entry.id   AF-A0ABD5MUR2-F1
#
_cell.length_a   1.000
_cell.length_b   1.000
_cell.length_c   1.000
_cell.angle_alpha   90.00
_cell.angle_beta   90.00
_cell.angle_gamma   90.00
#
_symmetry.space_group_name_H-M   'P 1'
#
loop_
_entity.id
_entity.type
_entity.pdbx_description
1 polymer ?
#
loop_
_entity_poly.entity_id
_entity_poly.type
_entity_poly.pdbx_seq_one_letter_code
_entity_poly.pdbx_strand_id
1 'polypeptide(L)'
;MPVGKDKWNAGRTWETLQARILAFLKTNPEQGFSDNEIYNGLGYKTGSGFWDIMAEIANLLTIQNALDALVKEGNINAKIVKETVGEITYYMVA
;
A
#
# COMPACT_ATOMS: atom_id res chain seq x y z
N MET A 1 -21.89 -0.84 26.23
CA MET A 1 -22.45 0.23 25.38
C MET A 1 -22.27 -0.16 23.93
N PRO A 2 -23.32 -0.16 23.09
CA PRO A 2 -23.17 -0.38 21.66
C PRO A 2 -22.29 0.72 21.05
N VAL A 3 -21.42 0.32 20.14
CA VAL A 3 -20.49 1.24 19.47
C VAL A 3 -21.28 2.00 18.41
N GLY A 4 -21.28 3.32 18.47
CA GLY A 4 -22.00 4.16 17.50
C GLY A 4 -21.50 3.92 16.08
N LYS A 5 -22.38 4.10 15.08
CA LYS A 5 -22.08 3.89 13.65
C LYS A 5 -20.81 4.63 13.20
N ASP A 6 -20.54 5.78 13.81
CA ASP A 6 -19.35 6.59 13.53
C ASP A 6 -18.07 5.95 14.09
N LYS A 7 -18.14 5.27 15.24
CA LYS A 7 -17.05 4.47 15.79
C LYS A 7 -16.89 3.11 15.08
N TRP A 8 -17.98 2.56 14.52
CA TRP A 8 -17.92 1.41 13.61
C TRP A 8 -17.20 1.78 12.31
N ASN A 9 -17.49 2.95 11.76
CA ASN A 9 -16.83 3.50 10.57
C ASN A 9 -15.44 4.08 10.88
N ALA A 10 -15.11 4.42 12.12
CA ALA A 10 -13.74 4.78 12.52
C ALA A 10 -12.75 3.60 12.40
N GLY A 11 -13.25 2.37 12.21
CA GLY A 11 -12.46 1.23 11.73
C GLY A 11 -12.02 1.32 10.26
N ARG A 12 -12.39 2.38 9.52
CA ARG A 12 -11.98 2.65 8.12
C ARG A 12 -10.54 3.19 8.01
N THR A 13 -9.60 2.67 8.78
CA THR A 13 -8.18 2.87 8.48
C THR A 13 -7.83 2.37 7.07
N TRP A 14 -8.58 1.38 6.55
CA TRP A 14 -8.41 0.78 5.23
C TRP A 14 -8.63 1.74 4.04
N GLU A 15 -9.67 2.57 4.06
CA GLU A 15 -9.91 3.56 3.00
C GLU A 15 -8.78 4.58 2.91
N THR A 16 -8.18 4.95 4.05
CA THR A 16 -7.11 5.96 4.04
C THR A 16 -5.80 5.44 3.45
N LEU A 17 -5.48 4.16 3.64
CA LEU A 17 -4.24 3.59 3.10
C LEU A 17 -4.35 3.34 1.59
N GLN A 18 -5.47 2.77 1.12
CA GLN A 18 -5.75 2.65 -0.31
C GLN A 18 -5.77 4.01 -1.00
N ALA A 19 -6.44 5.01 -0.41
CA ALA A 19 -6.47 6.37 -0.93
C ALA A 19 -5.08 7.01 -0.98
N ARG A 20 -4.20 6.74 0.01
CA ARG A 20 -2.83 7.23 0.03
C ARG A 20 -1.95 6.56 -1.04
N ILE A 21 -2.05 5.24 -1.20
CA ILE A 21 -1.35 4.51 -2.27
C ILE A 21 -1.80 5.03 -3.64
N LEU A 22 -3.11 5.18 -3.82
CA LEU A 22 -3.69 5.66 -5.05
C LEU A 22 -3.32 7.13 -5.32
N ALA A 23 -3.27 7.98 -4.30
CA ALA A 23 -2.79 9.36 -4.44
C ALA A 23 -1.30 9.41 -4.82
N PHE A 24 -0.47 8.54 -4.24
CA PHE A 24 0.95 8.42 -4.58
C PHE A 24 1.14 8.00 -6.04
N LEU A 25 0.44 6.95 -6.48
CA LEU A 25 0.48 6.47 -7.87
C LEU A 25 -0.10 7.50 -8.86
N LYS A 26 -1.17 8.22 -8.49
CA LYS A 26 -1.71 9.33 -9.30
C LYS A 26 -0.78 10.53 -9.42
N THR A 27 0.10 10.74 -8.44
CA THR A 27 1.10 11.81 -8.50
C THR A 27 2.17 11.50 -9.56
N ASN A 28 2.37 10.22 -9.87
CA ASN A 28 3.38 9.73 -10.82
C ASN A 28 2.76 8.76 -11.85
N PRO A 29 1.84 9.23 -12.71
CA PRO A 29 1.03 8.35 -13.55
C PRO A 29 1.83 7.60 -14.63
N GLU A 30 3.02 8.10 -14.99
CA GLU A 30 3.89 7.51 -16.02
C GLU A 30 4.92 6.52 -15.45
N GLN A 31 4.93 6.28 -14.14
CA GLN A 31 5.94 5.45 -13.46
C GLN A 31 5.26 4.31 -12.71
N GLY A 32 5.84 3.11 -12.83
CA GLY A 32 5.48 1.95 -12.01
C GLY A 32 6.37 1.90 -10.77
N PHE A 33 5.77 1.61 -9.62
CA PHE A 33 6.48 1.51 -8.34
C PHE A 33 6.35 0.10 -7.77
N SER A 34 7.44 -0.42 -7.21
CA SER A 34 7.43 -1.66 -6.45
C SER A 34 6.80 -1.48 -5.06
N ASP A 35 6.43 -2.58 -4.40
CA ASP A 35 5.90 -2.58 -3.03
C ASP A 35 6.77 -1.74 -2.07
N ASN A 36 8.09 -1.91 -2.15
CA ASN A 36 9.05 -1.19 -1.32
C ASN A 36 9.11 0.30 -1.63
N GLU A 37 8.99 0.69 -2.90
CA GLU A 37 8.99 2.10 -3.29
C GLU A 37 7.71 2.80 -2.86
N ILE A 38 6.56 2.11 -2.95
CA ILE A 38 5.28 2.61 -2.42
C ILE A 38 5.39 2.73 -0.90
N TYR A 39 5.95 1.73 -0.22
CA TYR A 39 6.19 1.77 1.22
C TYR A 39 7.03 3.00 1.65
N ASN A 40 8.16 3.21 0.98
CA ASN A 40 9.04 4.35 1.22
C ASN A 40 8.38 5.69 0.85
N GLY A 41 7.67 5.73 -0.28
CA GLY A 41 6.97 6.92 -0.78
C GLY A 41 5.82 7.39 0.12
N LEU A 42 5.21 6.47 0.87
CA LEU A 42 4.21 6.76 1.89
C LEU A 42 4.80 7.32 3.20
N GLY A 43 6.13 7.42 3.30
CA GLY A 43 6.83 8.02 4.44
C GLY A 43 6.96 7.10 5.65
N TYR A 44 6.75 5.78 5.47
CA TYR A 44 7.09 4.82 6.49
C TYR A 44 8.61 4.76 6.61
N LYS A 45 9.14 5.28 7.73
CA LYS A 45 10.56 5.16 8.05
C LYS A 45 10.78 3.81 8.72
N THR A 46 11.69 3.01 8.17
CA THR A 46 12.20 1.80 8.81
C THR A 46 12.79 2.16 10.18
N GLY A 47 12.01 1.95 11.23
CA GLY A 47 12.43 2.18 12.61
C GLY A 47 13.32 1.03 13.06
N SER A 48 14.46 1.31 13.66
CA SER A 48 15.44 0.29 14.07
C SER A 48 15.05 -0.51 15.32
N GLY A 49 13.78 -0.47 15.74
CA GLY A 49 13.26 -1.17 16.92
C GLY A 49 12.57 -2.49 16.56
N PHE A 50 12.76 -3.54 17.36
CA PHE A 50 12.09 -4.84 17.17
C PHE A 50 10.55 -4.72 17.10
N TRP A 51 9.97 -3.84 17.92
CA TRP A 51 8.54 -3.53 17.88
C TRP A 51 8.13 -2.70 16.66
N ASP A 52 9.01 -1.82 16.17
CA ASP A 52 8.79 -1.05 14.95
C ASP A 52 8.82 -1.96 13.72
N ILE A 53 9.72 -2.94 13.68
CA ILE A 53 9.82 -3.97 12.63
C ILE A 53 8.55 -4.85 12.60
N MET A 54 8.02 -5.25 13.76
CA MET A 54 6.77 -6.02 13.82
C MET A 54 5.55 -5.20 13.38
N ALA A 55 5.53 -3.90 13.68
CA ALA A 55 4.55 -2.97 13.13
C ALA A 55 4.74 -2.76 11.61
N GLU A 56 5.99 -2.75 11.14
CA GLU A 56 6.39 -2.70 9.73
C GLU A 56 5.82 -3.88 8.94
N ILE A 57 5.98 -5.10 9.45
CA ILE A 57 5.48 -6.32 8.82
C ILE A 57 3.94 -6.33 8.76
N ALA A 58 3.27 -5.90 9.83
CA ALA A 58 1.81 -5.78 9.84
C ALA A 58 1.32 -4.73 8.83
N ASN A 59 2.03 -3.61 8.70
CA ASN A 59 1.74 -2.59 7.71
C ASN A 59 2.01 -3.08 6.28
N LEU A 60 3.06 -3.87 6.06
CA LEU A 60 3.40 -4.43 4.76
C LEU A 60 2.30 -5.38 4.23
N LEU A 61 1.81 -6.27 5.09
CA LEU A 61 0.65 -7.13 4.78
C LEU A 61 -0.61 -6.31 4.47
N THR A 62 -0.80 -5.20 5.19
CA THR A 62 -1.95 -4.31 4.96
C THR A 62 -1.83 -3.57 3.62
N ILE A 63 -0.61 -3.18 3.24
CA ILE A 63 -0.32 -2.55 1.94
C ILE A 63 -0.51 -3.55 0.79
N GLN A 64 -0.05 -4.79 0.92
CA GLN A 64 -0.32 -5.83 -0.08
C GLN A 64 -1.81 -6.06 -0.27
N ASN A 65 -2.59 -6.18 0.81
CA ASN A 65 -4.04 -6.32 0.71
C ASN A 65 -4.71 -5.10 0.05
N ALA A 66 -4.19 -3.89 0.31
CA ALA A 66 -4.68 -2.66 -0.30
C ALA A 66 -4.34 -2.59 -1.80
N LEU A 67 -3.12 -2.95 -2.20
CA LEU A 67 -2.69 -3.04 -3.58
C LEU A 67 -3.53 -4.08 -4.34
N ASP A 68 -3.70 -5.28 -3.78
CA ASP A 68 -4.55 -6.33 -4.37
C ASP A 68 -5.99 -5.87 -4.56
N ALA A 69 -6.55 -5.15 -3.57
CA ALA A 69 -7.88 -4.57 -3.69
C ALA A 69 -7.94 -3.52 -4.81
N LEU A 70 -6.97 -2.61 -4.89
CA LEU A 70 -6.91 -1.58 -5.93
C LEU A 70 -6.72 -2.18 -7.34
N VAL A 71 -5.95 -3.27 -7.46
CA VAL A 71 -5.79 -4.03 -8.72
C VAL A 71 -7.12 -4.69 -9.09
N LYS A 72 -7.80 -5.33 -8.14
CA LYS A 72 -9.12 -5.96 -8.37
C LYS A 72 -10.20 -4.96 -8.73
N GLU A 73 -10.15 -3.75 -8.16
CA GLU A 73 -11.06 -2.65 -8.48
C GLU A 73 -10.76 -1.99 -9.83
N GLY A 74 -9.62 -2.33 -10.46
CA GLY A 74 -9.19 -1.73 -11.73
C GLY A 74 -8.68 -0.30 -11.61
N ASN A 75 -8.31 0.13 -10.39
CA ASN A 75 -7.76 1.46 -10.13
C ASN A 75 -6.26 1.53 -10.47
N ILE A 76 -5.55 0.40 -10.37
CA ILE A 76 -4.11 0.29 -10.63
C ILE A 76 -3.83 -0.98 -11.43
N ASN A 77 -2.81 -0.95 -12.28
CA ASN A 77 -2.30 -2.11 -13.01
C ASN A 77 -1.06 -2.67 -12.32
N ALA A 78 -1.04 -3.98 -12.12
CA ALA A 78 0.14 -4.70 -11.66
C ALA A 78 0.83 -5.40 -12.84
N LYS A 79 2.14 -5.26 -12.94
CA LYS A 79 2.96 -5.91 -13.96
C LYS A 79 4.23 -6.47 -13.34
N ILE A 80 4.48 -7.75 -13.58
CA ILE A 80 5.75 -8.38 -13.20
C ILE A 80 6.80 -8.02 -14.25
N VAL A 81 7.87 -7.39 -13.80
CA VAL A 81 9.04 -7.06 -14.61
C VAL A 81 10.21 -7.90 -14.13
N LYS A 82 10.89 -8.54 -15.10
CA LYS A 82 12.04 -9.39 -14.82
C LYS A 82 13.29 -8.53 -14.82
N GLU A 83 13.81 -8.23 -13.65
CA GLU A 83 15.06 -7.51 -13.47
C GLU A 83 16.24 -8.48 -13.31
N THR A 84 17.45 -7.95 -13.43
CA THR A 84 18.72 -8.69 -13.26
C THR A 84 18.83 -9.36 -11.89
N VAL A 85 18.12 -8.85 -10.89
CA VAL A 85 18.14 -9.32 -9.50
C VAL A 85 16.97 -10.28 -9.19
N GLY A 86 15.96 -10.36 -10.06
CA GLY A 86 14.79 -11.21 -9.87
C GLY A 86 13.52 -10.70 -10.56
N GLU A 87 12.40 -11.38 -10.34
CA GLU A 87 11.08 -10.91 -10.78
C GLU A 87 10.51 -9.95 -9.72
N ILE A 88 10.23 -8.70 -10.12
CA ILE A 88 9.68 -7.66 -9.26
C ILE A 88 8.32 -7.24 -9.81
N THR A 89 7.31 -7.19 -8.94
CA THR A 89 5.99 -6.68 -9.29
C THR A 89 5.98 -5.16 -9.15
N TYR A 90 5.62 -4.48 -10.24
CA TYR A 90 5.42 -3.04 -10.28
C TYR A 90 3.93 -2.71 -10.40
N TYR A 91 3.53 -1.64 -9.72
CA TYR A 91 2.16 -1.14 -9.73
C TYR A 91 2.14 0.27 -10.30
N MET A 92 1.23 0.53 -11.23
CA MET A 92 1.01 1.83 -11.86
C MET A 92 -0.47 2.18 -11.84
N VAL A 93 -0.83 3.46 -11.96
CA VAL A 93 -2.24 3.83 -12.11
C VAL A 93 -2.81 3.27 -13.42
N ALA A 94 -4.06 2.79 -13.38
CA ALA A 94 -4.73 2.19 -14.54
C ALA A 94 -5.19 3.21 -15.58
#